data_AF-A0A820YZ67-F1
#
_entry.id   AF-A0A820YZ67-F1
#
_cell.length_a   1.000
_cell.length_b   1.000
_cell.length_c   1.000
_cell.angle_alpha   90.00
_cell.angle_beta   90.00
_cell.angle_gamma   90.00
#
_symmetry.space_group_name_H-M   'P 1'
#
loop_
_entity.id
_entity.type
_entity.pdbx_description
1 polymer ?
#
loop_
_entity_poly.entity_id
_entity_poly.type
_entity_poly.pdbx_seq_one_letter_code
_entity_poly.pdbx_strand_id
1 'polypeptide(L)'
;MNRFTDIESKPIQLPPVYGYLSHPLLPLEKALEPIASQINQLSRYKKIAINECHFPSEHGLTRDESAAVYLSCSTSLSIIKNFVGSNSTLFLIEAVNGKDISNYTNFPSESEVILCPGTRLRVVSDPLDQTPMCVVHL
;
A
#
# COMPACT_ATOMS: atom_id res chain seq x y z
N MET A 1 14.45 -23.24 17.39
CA MET A 1 13.17 -22.51 17.46
C MET A 1 13.50 -21.10 17.00
N ASN A 2 13.34 -20.81 15.70
CA ASN A 2 13.77 -19.53 15.12
C ASN A 2 12.78 -18.45 15.55
N ARG A 3 13.30 -17.33 16.05
CA ARG A 3 12.47 -16.19 16.44
C ARG A 3 11.95 -15.52 15.18
N PHE A 4 10.75 -14.95 15.24
CA PHE A 4 10.11 -14.25 14.12
C PHE A 4 10.95 -13.07 13.54
N THR A 5 12.00 -12.66 14.27
CA THR A 5 12.96 -11.60 13.94
C THR A 5 14.22 -12.09 13.24
N ASP A 6 14.42 -13.40 13.10
CA ASP A 6 15.58 -13.95 12.42
C ASP A 6 15.38 -13.78 10.91
N ILE A 7 15.83 -12.64 10.38
CA ILE A 7 15.76 -12.33 8.96
C ILE A 7 16.77 -13.22 8.25
N GLU A 8 16.31 -14.32 7.65
CA GLU A 8 17.14 -15.12 6.76
C GLU A 8 17.51 -14.28 5.54
N SER A 9 18.82 -14.12 5.31
CA SER A 9 19.37 -13.27 4.24
C SER A 9 19.22 -13.86 2.84
N LYS A 10 18.60 -15.05 2.71
CA LYS A 10 18.35 -15.74 1.45
C LYS A 10 16.83 -15.78 1.19
N PRO A 11 16.37 -15.49 -0.03
CA PRO A 11 14.95 -15.61 -0.36
C PRO A 11 14.51 -17.07 -0.22
N ILE A 12 13.73 -17.36 0.81
CA ILE A 12 13.13 -18.67 1.03
C ILE A 12 11.88 -18.75 0.16
N GLN A 13 11.68 -19.86 -0.56
CA GLN A 13 10.36 -20.16 -1.10
C GLN A 13 9.40 -20.44 0.05
N LEU A 14 8.56 -19.45 0.37
CA LEU A 14 7.46 -19.64 1.29
C LEU A 14 6.38 -20.47 0.60
N PRO A 15 5.73 -21.41 1.32
CA PRO A 15 4.53 -22.06 0.79
C PRO A 15 3.48 -20.99 0.46
N PRO A 16 2.62 -21.23 -0.55
CA PRO A 16 1.50 -20.34 -0.82
C PRO A 16 0.71 -20.05 0.46
N VAL A 17 0.26 -18.81 0.63
CA VAL A 17 -0.59 -18.45 1.77
C VAL A 17 -1.94 -19.12 1.57
N TYR A 18 -2.22 -20.18 2.34
CA TYR A 18 -3.48 -20.89 2.31
C TYR A 18 -4.51 -20.27 3.26
N GLY A 19 -5.79 -20.46 2.96
CA GLY A 19 -6.89 -20.07 3.85
C GLY A 19 -7.30 -18.60 3.81
N TYR A 20 -6.56 -17.71 3.12
CA TYR A 20 -6.96 -16.30 3.04
C TYR A 20 -8.34 -16.11 2.38
N LEU A 21 -8.66 -16.91 1.36
CA LEU A 21 -9.95 -16.88 0.65
C LEU A 21 -11.14 -17.28 1.53
N SER A 22 -10.91 -18.04 2.60
CA SER A 22 -11.96 -18.54 3.49
C SER A 22 -12.12 -17.70 4.76
N HIS A 23 -11.31 -16.65 4.94
CA HIS A 23 -11.44 -15.75 6.07
C HIS A 23 -12.29 -14.52 5.70
N PRO A 24 -13.16 -14.06 6.61
CA PRO A 24 -13.92 -12.84 6.39
C PRO A 24 -12.97 -11.65 6.24
N LEU A 25 -13.25 -10.78 5.27
CA LEU A 25 -12.47 -9.56 5.07
C LEU A 25 -12.59 -8.66 6.31
N LEU A 26 -11.43 -8.21 6.79
CA LEU A 26 -11.36 -7.31 7.92
C LEU A 26 -11.60 -5.88 7.43
N PRO A 27 -12.51 -5.11 8.05
CA PRO A 27 -12.72 -3.73 7.66
C PRO A 27 -11.41 -2.92 7.73
N LEU A 28 -11.21 -1.99 6.79
CA LEU A 28 -10.02 -1.16 6.68
C LEU A 28 -9.68 -0.49 8.02
N GLU A 29 -10.69 -0.04 8.76
CA GLU A 29 -10.51 0.51 10.11
C GLU A 29 -9.82 -0.45 11.07
N LYS A 30 -10.32 -1.67 11.18
CA LYS A 30 -9.74 -2.68 12.07
C LYS A 30 -8.37 -3.15 11.59
N ALA A 31 -8.15 -3.19 10.28
CA ALA A 31 -6.85 -3.51 9.70
C ALA A 31 -5.77 -2.48 10.07
N LEU A 32 -6.16 -1.22 10.24
CA LEU A 32 -5.27 -0.11 10.55
C LEU A 32 -5.01 0.09 12.06
N GLU A 33 -5.84 -0.46 12.94
CA GLU A 33 -5.69 -0.33 14.41
C GLU A 33 -4.26 -0.61 14.93
N PRO A 34 -3.55 -1.68 14.51
CA PRO A 34 -2.22 -2.01 15.05
C PRO A 34 -1.14 -0.97 14.74
N ILE A 35 -1.32 -0.20 13.66
CA ILE A 35 -0.35 0.78 13.16
C ILE A 35 -0.82 2.23 13.31
N ALA A 36 -2.01 2.44 13.87
CA ALA A 36 -2.65 3.75 13.96
C ALA A 36 -1.84 4.80 14.73
N SER A 37 -1.07 4.37 15.73
CA SER A 37 -0.19 5.24 16.51
C SER A 37 1.12 5.60 15.81
N GLN A 38 1.48 4.87 14.75
CA GLN A 38 2.75 5.05 14.03
C GLN A 38 2.61 5.99 12.84
N ILE A 39 1.39 6.15 12.31
CA ILE A 39 1.11 6.98 11.13
C ILE A 39 0.36 8.23 11.55
N ASN A 40 1.06 9.36 11.50
CA ASN A 40 0.45 10.67 11.74
C ASN A 40 -0.70 10.92 10.75
N GLN A 41 -1.84 11.38 11.26
CA GLN A 41 -3.04 11.67 10.48
C GLN A 41 -3.66 10.46 9.76
N LEU A 42 -3.42 9.21 10.21
CA LEU A 42 -4.02 8.02 9.60
C LEU A 42 -5.55 8.11 9.47
N SER A 43 -6.23 8.65 10.48
CA SER A 43 -7.68 8.88 10.44
C SER A 43 -8.11 9.81 9.31
N ARG A 44 -7.26 10.76 8.91
CA ARG A 44 -7.50 11.65 7.76
C ARG A 44 -7.37 10.88 6.45
N TYR A 45 -6.30 10.10 6.30
CA TYR A 45 -6.08 9.29 5.09
C TYR A 45 -7.15 8.23 4.91
N LYS A 46 -7.61 7.58 5.99
CA LYS A 46 -8.79 6.69 5.97
C LYS A 46 -10.02 7.42 5.42
N LYS A 47 -10.32 8.62 5.95
CA LYS A 47 -11.49 9.39 5.49
C LYS A 47 -11.38 9.76 4.02
N ILE A 48 -10.20 10.18 3.58
CA ILE A 48 -9.94 10.48 2.16
C ILE A 48 -10.17 9.22 1.34
N ALA A 49 -9.59 8.08 1.71
CA ALA A 49 -9.78 6.82 0.99
C ALA A 49 -11.25 6.42 0.89
N ILE A 50 -12.03 6.50 1.98
CA ILE A 50 -13.46 6.14 1.97
C ILE A 50 -14.33 7.13 1.16
N ASN A 51 -13.95 8.40 1.13
CA ASN A 51 -14.71 9.46 0.46
C ASN A 51 -14.39 9.55 -1.04
N GLU A 52 -13.11 9.42 -1.39
CA GLU A 52 -12.58 9.60 -2.74
C GLU A 52 -12.45 8.26 -3.49
N CYS A 53 -12.61 7.11 -2.84
CA CYS A 53 -12.62 5.83 -3.54
C CYS A 53 -13.76 5.76 -4.55
N HIS A 54 -13.52 5.01 -5.62
CA HIS A 54 -14.56 4.76 -6.61
C HIS A 54 -15.66 3.87 -6.03
N PHE A 55 -16.84 4.46 -5.80
CA PHE A 55 -18.03 3.78 -5.33
C PHE A 55 -19.30 4.44 -5.88
N PRO A 56 -20.29 3.68 -6.37
CA PRO A 56 -20.35 2.22 -6.41
C PRO A 56 -19.36 1.63 -7.43
N SER A 57 -18.66 0.57 -7.04
CA SER A 57 -17.72 -0.13 -7.92
C SER A 57 -18.46 -0.96 -8.97
N GLU A 58 -18.03 -0.87 -10.23
CA GLU A 58 -18.52 -1.72 -11.33
C GLU A 58 -18.19 -3.21 -11.17
N HIS A 59 -17.25 -3.54 -10.28
CA HIS A 59 -16.84 -4.91 -9.96
C HIS A 59 -17.51 -5.46 -8.70
N GLY A 60 -18.50 -4.75 -8.15
CA GLY A 60 -19.23 -5.18 -6.97
C GLY A 60 -18.43 -5.09 -5.67
N LEU A 61 -17.34 -4.30 -5.65
CA LEU A 61 -16.58 -4.04 -4.43
C LEU A 61 -17.42 -3.23 -3.44
N THR A 62 -17.33 -3.61 -2.18
CA THR A 62 -17.80 -2.79 -1.07
C THR A 62 -16.98 -1.51 -0.99
N ARG A 63 -17.54 -0.45 -0.41
CA ARG A 63 -16.83 0.83 -0.24
C ARG A 63 -15.52 0.67 0.53
N ASP A 64 -15.46 -0.28 1.45
CA ASP A 64 -14.27 -0.55 2.25
C ASP A 64 -13.17 -1.23 1.43
N GLU A 65 -13.53 -2.17 0.57
CA GLU A 65 -12.62 -2.78 -0.41
C GLU A 65 -12.11 -1.74 -1.42
N SER A 66 -12.98 -0.88 -1.97
CA SER A 66 -12.57 0.23 -2.84
C SER A 66 -11.62 1.20 -2.13
N ALA A 67 -11.86 1.50 -0.84
CA ALA A 67 -10.99 2.36 -0.04
C ALA A 67 -9.64 1.70 0.27
N ALA A 68 -9.59 0.37 0.44
CA ALA A 68 -8.34 -0.35 0.62
C ALA A 68 -7.49 -0.34 -0.67
N VAL A 69 -8.13 -0.48 -1.83
CA VAL A 69 -7.47 -0.34 -3.15
C VAL A 69 -6.92 1.07 -3.34
N TYR A 70 -7.65 2.11 -2.93
CA TYR A 70 -7.18 3.51 -2.99
C TYR A 70 -5.83 3.77 -2.28
N LEU A 71 -5.40 2.91 -1.35
CA LEU A 71 -4.13 3.02 -0.62
C LEU A 71 -2.95 2.31 -1.31
N SER A 72 -3.05 2.05 -2.61
CA SER A 72 -2.08 1.32 -3.44
C SER A 72 -0.91 2.17 -3.93
N CYS A 73 -0.01 1.52 -4.69
CA CYS A 73 1.14 2.16 -5.32
C CYS A 73 0.88 2.40 -6.81
N SER A 74 1.57 3.38 -7.39
CA SER A 74 1.54 3.65 -8.83
C SER A 74 2.94 3.60 -9.40
N THR A 75 3.10 3.13 -10.65
CA THR A 75 4.36 3.26 -11.40
C THR A 75 4.43 4.56 -12.22
N SER A 76 3.36 5.36 -12.23
CA SER A 76 3.23 6.55 -13.06
C SER A 76 3.63 7.81 -12.32
N LEU A 77 4.78 8.39 -12.68
CA LEU A 77 5.28 9.62 -12.05
C LEU A 77 4.31 10.81 -12.23
N SER A 78 3.58 10.89 -13.34
CA SER A 78 2.61 11.95 -13.58
C SER A 78 1.43 11.90 -12.61
N ILE A 79 1.02 10.70 -12.21
CA ILE A 79 -0.05 10.47 -11.25
C ILE A 79 0.46 10.76 -9.85
N ILE A 80 1.62 10.23 -9.48
CA ILE A 80 2.26 10.46 -8.18
C ILE A 80 2.43 11.95 -7.88
N LYS A 81 2.82 12.76 -8.88
CA LYS A 81 2.97 14.22 -8.73
C LYS A 81 1.71 14.91 -8.21
N ASN A 82 0.51 14.39 -8.52
CA ASN A 82 -0.74 14.97 -8.03
C ASN A 82 -0.96 14.73 -6.52
N PHE A 83 -0.25 13.76 -5.94
CA PHE A 83 -0.33 13.39 -4.52
C PHE A 83 0.84 13.93 -3.68
N VAL A 84 1.85 14.53 -4.32
CA VAL A 84 3.00 15.17 -3.65
C VAL A 84 2.63 16.62 -3.29
N GLY A 85 2.67 16.94 -2.00
CA GLY A 85 2.34 18.26 -1.46
C GLY A 85 3.35 18.78 -0.43
N SER A 86 3.02 19.89 0.23
CA SER A 86 3.93 20.72 1.05
C SER A 86 4.59 20.05 2.28
N ASN A 87 4.25 18.80 2.58
CA ASN A 87 4.79 17.97 3.67
C ASN A 87 4.50 16.49 3.35
N SER A 88 4.90 16.05 2.15
CA SER A 88 4.64 14.68 1.69
C SER A 88 5.87 13.80 1.85
N THR A 89 5.65 12.53 2.15
CA THR A 89 6.69 11.49 2.10
C THR A 89 6.46 10.65 0.87
N LEU A 90 7.43 10.65 -0.04
CA LEU A 90 7.43 9.81 -1.22
C LEU A 90 8.23 8.54 -0.93
N PHE A 91 7.58 7.38 -1.04
CA PHE A 91 8.25 6.09 -0.98
C PHE A 91 8.61 5.66 -2.40
N LEU A 92 9.91 5.60 -2.70
CA LEU A 92 10.42 5.01 -3.92
C LEU A 92 10.62 3.51 -3.63
N ILE A 93 9.82 2.64 -4.25
CA ILE A 93 9.83 1.20 -3.92
C ILE A 93 10.36 0.41 -5.12
N GLU A 94 11.46 -0.31 -4.93
CA GLU A 94 11.95 -1.30 -5.91
C GLU A 94 11.38 -2.69 -5.57
N ALA A 95 10.24 -3.03 -6.16
CA ALA A 95 9.56 -4.30 -5.88
C ALA A 95 9.98 -5.43 -6.85
N VAL A 96 10.37 -6.59 -6.30
CA VAL A 96 10.54 -7.83 -7.09
C VAL A 96 9.19 -8.47 -7.42
N ASN A 97 8.23 -8.36 -6.48
CA ASN A 97 6.89 -8.94 -6.58
C ASN A 97 5.85 -7.83 -6.38
N GLY A 98 5.16 -7.48 -7.45
CA GLY A 98 3.99 -6.59 -7.44
C GLY A 98 2.99 -7.08 -8.47
N LYS A 99 1.70 -6.96 -8.17
CA LYS A 99 0.64 -7.29 -9.12
C LYS A 99 0.16 -6.00 -9.78
N ASP A 100 0.42 -5.90 -11.08
CA ASP A 100 -0.24 -4.89 -11.92
C ASP A 100 -1.75 -5.17 -11.93
N ILE A 101 -2.51 -4.18 -11.47
CA ILE A 101 -3.97 -4.22 -11.44
C ILE A 101 -4.59 -3.15 -12.34
N SER A 102 -3.82 -2.53 -13.25
CA SER A 102 -4.29 -1.48 -14.17
C SER A 102 -5.51 -1.92 -14.99
N ASN A 103 -5.66 -3.21 -15.27
CA ASN A 103 -6.80 -3.77 -16.01
C ASN A 103 -8.03 -4.07 -15.13
N TYR A 104 -7.94 -3.91 -13.81
CA TYR A 104 -8.99 -4.21 -12.83
C TYR A 104 -9.33 -2.99 -11.97
N THR A 105 -8.52 -1.94 -12.01
CA THR A 105 -8.75 -0.69 -11.31
C THR A 105 -9.67 0.23 -12.11
N ASN A 106 -10.33 1.14 -11.40
CA ASN A 106 -11.22 2.13 -11.98
C ASN A 106 -10.47 3.19 -12.82
N PHE A 107 -9.18 3.40 -12.57
CA PHE A 107 -8.36 4.33 -13.35
C PHE A 107 -7.17 3.60 -13.96
N PRO A 108 -7.33 2.90 -15.10
CA PRO A 108 -6.23 2.18 -15.74
C PRO A 108 -5.01 3.06 -16.03
N SER A 109 -5.22 4.36 -16.26
CA SER A 109 -4.15 5.34 -16.46
C SER A 109 -3.30 5.60 -15.22
N GLU A 110 -3.76 5.20 -14.03
CA GLU A 110 -3.00 5.32 -12.78
C GLU A 110 -1.88 4.29 -12.68
N SER A 111 -1.83 3.28 -13.57
CA SER A 111 -0.76 2.27 -13.59
C SER A 111 -0.56 1.65 -12.19
N GLU A 112 -1.68 1.20 -11.62
CA GLU A 112 -1.77 0.81 -10.22
C GLU A 112 -1.16 -0.58 -10.00
N VAL A 113 -0.35 -0.68 -8.95
CA VAL A 113 0.33 -1.90 -8.53
C VAL A 113 0.06 -2.17 -7.05
N ILE A 114 -0.40 -3.39 -6.76
CA ILE A 114 -0.57 -3.87 -5.39
C ILE A 114 0.63 -4.75 -5.00
N LEU A 115 1.22 -4.44 -3.85
CA LEU A 115 2.18 -5.32 -3.19
C LEU A 115 1.43 -6.41 -2.42
N CYS A 116 1.93 -7.64 -2.43
CA CYS A 116 1.27 -8.75 -1.74
C CYS A 116 1.15 -8.47 -0.23
N PRO A 117 0.07 -8.94 0.45
CA PRO A 117 -0.01 -8.88 1.90
C PRO A 117 1.23 -9.50 2.55
N GLY A 118 1.78 -8.83 3.57
CA GLY A 118 3.00 -9.26 4.24
C GLY A 118 4.30 -8.94 3.50
N THR A 119 4.25 -8.13 2.42
CA THR A 119 5.46 -7.60 1.77
C THR A 119 6.31 -6.84 2.79
N ARG A 120 7.59 -7.22 2.87
CA ARG A 120 8.59 -6.57 3.72
C ARG A 120 9.43 -5.65 2.85
N LEU A 121 9.57 -4.41 3.29
CA LEU A 121 10.35 -3.37 2.62
C LEU A 121 11.60 -3.08 3.45
N ARG A 122 12.71 -2.71 2.79
CA ARG A 122 13.98 -2.40 3.46
C ARG A 122 14.42 -1.02 2.99
N VAL A 123 14.71 -0.13 3.92
CA VAL A 123 15.36 1.14 3.56
C VAL A 123 16.72 0.86 2.94
N VAL A 124 16.88 1.19 1.66
CA VAL A 124 18.12 0.90 0.90
C VAL A 124 19.08 2.08 0.83
N SER A 125 18.62 3.30 1.14
CA SER A 125 19.45 4.50 1.20
C SER A 125 19.00 5.45 2.31
N ASP A 126 19.89 6.37 2.68
CA ASP A 126 19.53 7.46 3.58
C ASP A 126 18.36 8.28 3.00
N PRO A 127 17.35 8.65 3.82
CA PRO A 127 16.25 9.48 3.37
C PRO A 127 16.73 10.85 2.89
N LEU A 128 16.16 11.32 1.77
CA LEU A 128 16.39 12.67 1.29
C LEU A 128 15.30 13.60 1.84
N ASP A 129 15.66 14.38 2.85
CA ASP A 129 14.76 15.37 3.44
C ASP A 129 14.99 16.74 2.76
N GLN A 130 14.10 17.12 1.85
CA GLN A 130 14.15 18.38 1.12
C GLN A 130 12.78 19.03 1.08
N THR A 131 12.54 20.02 1.95
CA THR A 131 11.29 20.79 1.99
C THR A 131 10.88 21.22 0.57
N PRO A 132 9.67 20.87 0.10
CA PRO A 132 8.50 20.38 0.84
C PRO A 132 8.34 18.85 1.02
N MET A 133 9.28 18.02 0.57
CA MET A 133 9.11 16.57 0.50
C MET A 133 10.26 15.77 1.12
N CYS A 134 9.92 14.65 1.74
CA CYS A 134 10.89 13.64 2.18
C CYS A 134 10.81 12.44 1.25
N VAL A 135 11.94 11.95 0.74
CA VAL A 135 11.99 10.76 -0.11
C VAL A 135 12.66 9.63 0.64
N VAL A 136 11.98 8.47 0.70
CA VAL A 136 12.49 7.24 1.32
C VAL A 136 12.59 6.17 0.25
N HIS A 137 13.79 5.63 0.05
CA HIS A 137 14.03 4.54 -0.89
C HIS A 137 13.92 3.19 -0.17
N LEU A 138 13.04 2.31 -0.66
CA LEU A 138 12.60 1.05 -0.07
C LEU A 138 12.79 -0.16 -1.00
#